data_AF-A0A942MDE4-F1
#
_entry.id   AF-A0A942MDE4-F1
#
_cell.length_a   1.000
_cell.length_b   1.000
_cell.length_c   1.000
_cell.angle_alpha   90.00
_cell.angle_beta   90.00
_cell.angle_gamma   90.00
#
_symmetry.space_group_name_H-M   'P 1'
#
loop_
_entity.id
_entity.type
_entity.pdbx_description
1 polymer ?
#
loop_
_entity_poly.entity_id
_entity_poly.type
_entity_poly.pdbx_seq_one_letter_code
_entity_poly.pdbx_strand_id
1 'polypeptide(L)'
;MTTYRKDGINPLLISIITKKDLSEIPQSPPPPMLPGVYVRQVRKNLSNTGESVPERKHELTCTACGKRGQYNLGTIVVDMEKFLKRNDSFDSVWNKAFQCTGYFRCRHCNSAGNWQLSKQTLLFLNITVMTHAMTGMKQDEVVIGKTGTYDGKTFRWASEAEEHHLRKLNEDPDNAWIWNRLGNLYLNGGRPDLAVAAFEESIKHDPGQMESHFSLGQILLKAGLKEAAASHLRRVLITAYKYDRLKRSDLRDMLTETLFTLLDILEGMTNLVEFLPKADEILPDCLESGAPDKTVTLNFREIDIRLDKFEGMYPLAELYMNLNYKKPASDVKSIYPQQQNSGRFTQKKKKKAKKKRKKR
;
A
#
# COMPACT_ATOMS: atom_id res chain seq x y z
N MET A 1 -2.61 -33.87 0.67
CA MET A 1 -3.71 -33.20 1.39
C MET A 1 -3.25 -31.81 1.79
N THR A 2 -3.70 -30.80 1.06
CA THR A 2 -3.19 -29.43 1.05
C THR A 2 -3.46 -28.69 2.37
N THR A 3 -2.40 -28.10 2.92
CA THR A 3 -2.20 -27.45 4.23
C THR A 3 -2.92 -26.09 4.42
N TYR A 4 -4.14 -25.91 3.91
CA TYR A 4 -4.81 -24.59 3.86
C TYR A 4 -5.63 -24.19 5.11
N ARG A 5 -5.27 -24.66 6.31
CA ARG A 5 -6.06 -24.38 7.52
C ARG A 5 -5.62 -23.17 8.34
N LYS A 6 -4.65 -22.35 7.92
CA LYS A 6 -3.74 -21.78 8.94
C LYS A 6 -4.10 -20.43 9.59
N ASP A 7 -4.87 -19.51 9.00
CA ASP A 7 -5.01 -18.17 9.63
C ASP A 7 -6.45 -17.64 9.82
N GLY A 8 -7.48 -18.48 9.59
CA GLY A 8 -8.87 -18.17 9.89
C GLY A 8 -9.49 -17.09 8.97
N ILE A 9 -10.83 -17.07 8.91
CA ILE A 9 -11.64 -16.01 8.28
C ILE A 9 -12.65 -15.59 9.34
N ASN A 10 -12.85 -14.31 9.57
CA ASN A 10 -13.84 -13.88 10.54
C ASN A 10 -15.27 -14.18 10.01
N PRO A 11 -16.13 -14.92 10.74
CA PRO A 11 -17.50 -15.17 10.30
C PRO A 11 -18.32 -13.87 10.16
N LEU A 12 -18.02 -12.83 10.96
CA LEU A 12 -18.68 -11.53 10.84
C LEU A 12 -18.36 -10.85 9.51
N LEU A 13 -17.15 -11.02 8.96
CA LEU A 13 -16.82 -10.53 7.62
C LEU A 13 -17.76 -11.16 6.58
N ILE A 14 -17.93 -12.49 6.63
CA ILE A 14 -18.82 -13.19 5.70
C ILE A 14 -20.27 -12.74 5.88
N SER A 15 -20.72 -12.56 7.12
CA SER A 15 -22.07 -12.09 7.45
C SER A 15 -22.34 -10.73 6.84
N ILE A 16 -21.44 -9.76 7.02
CA ILE A 16 -21.62 -8.39 6.50
C ILE A 16 -21.66 -8.41 4.96
N ILE A 17 -20.73 -9.10 4.30
CA ILE A 17 -20.68 -9.09 2.83
C ILE A 17 -21.89 -9.80 2.21
N THR A 18 -22.28 -10.94 2.77
CA THR A 18 -23.35 -11.78 2.21
C THR A 18 -24.73 -11.43 2.74
N LYS A 19 -24.82 -10.56 3.76
CA LYS A 19 -26.03 -10.23 4.52
C LYS A 19 -26.73 -11.44 5.15
N LYS A 20 -25.99 -12.55 5.34
CA LYS A 20 -26.48 -13.75 6.04
C LYS A 20 -26.37 -13.58 7.54
N ASP A 21 -27.29 -14.19 8.27
CA ASP A 21 -27.23 -14.22 9.73
C ASP A 21 -25.97 -14.96 10.22
N LEU A 22 -25.38 -14.46 11.31
CA LEU A 22 -24.14 -15.03 11.85
C LEU A 22 -24.33 -16.49 12.32
N SER A 23 -25.54 -16.88 12.72
CA SER A 23 -25.86 -18.26 13.12
C SER A 23 -25.79 -19.27 11.97
N GLU A 24 -25.94 -18.83 10.73
CA GLU A 24 -25.82 -19.68 9.53
C GLU A 24 -24.37 -19.88 9.08
N ILE A 25 -23.44 -19.10 9.66
CA ILE A 25 -22.03 -19.10 9.26
C ILE A 25 -21.23 -19.87 10.31
N PRO A 26 -20.46 -20.90 9.90
CA PRO A 26 -19.66 -21.65 10.85
C PRO A 26 -18.61 -20.75 11.50
N GLN A 27 -18.31 -21.00 12.77
CA GLN A 27 -17.33 -20.23 13.55
C GLN A 27 -15.96 -20.11 12.84
N SER A 28 -15.58 -21.09 12.02
CA SER A 28 -14.40 -21.06 11.16
C SER A 28 -14.81 -21.25 9.69
N PRO A 29 -15.23 -20.19 8.98
CA PRO A 29 -15.62 -20.26 7.58
C PRO A 29 -14.51 -20.84 6.70
N PRO A 30 -14.82 -21.84 5.85
CA PRO A 30 -13.86 -22.32 4.88
C PRO A 30 -13.64 -21.25 3.79
N PRO A 31 -12.44 -21.22 3.18
CA PRO A 31 -12.10 -20.20 2.19
C PRO A 31 -13.07 -20.00 1.02
N PRO A 32 -13.76 -21.03 0.48
CA PRO A 32 -14.75 -20.84 -0.57
C PRO A 32 -15.97 -20.00 -0.16
N MET A 33 -16.21 -19.78 1.14
CA MET A 33 -17.29 -18.90 1.61
C MET A 33 -16.93 -17.42 1.52
N LEU A 34 -15.64 -17.07 1.32
CA LEU A 34 -15.23 -15.68 1.11
C LEU A 34 -15.66 -15.23 -0.30
N PRO A 35 -16.62 -14.30 -0.41
CA PRO A 35 -17.07 -13.79 -1.69
C PRO A 35 -16.03 -12.86 -2.30
N GLY A 36 -16.12 -12.68 -3.62
CA GLY A 36 -15.29 -11.75 -4.37
C GLY A 36 -14.93 -12.28 -5.76
N VAL A 37 -14.79 -11.38 -6.72
CA VAL A 37 -14.55 -11.73 -8.13
C VAL A 37 -13.13 -12.26 -8.29
N TYR A 38 -12.15 -11.57 -7.70
CA TYR A 38 -10.74 -11.92 -7.85
C TYR A 38 -10.18 -12.81 -6.73
N VAL A 39 -10.91 -12.96 -5.62
CA VAL A 39 -10.44 -13.68 -4.41
C VAL A 39 -9.87 -15.06 -4.72
N ARG A 40 -10.59 -15.88 -5.50
CA ARG A 40 -10.14 -17.24 -5.84
C ARG A 40 -8.87 -17.23 -6.69
N GLN A 41 -8.77 -16.34 -7.67
CA GLN A 41 -7.63 -16.26 -8.58
C GLN A 41 -6.39 -15.73 -7.85
N VAL A 42 -6.52 -14.65 -7.10
CA VAL A 42 -5.44 -14.07 -6.29
C VAL A 42 -4.91 -15.09 -5.29
N ARG A 43 -5.81 -15.77 -4.58
CA ARG A 43 -5.43 -16.82 -3.62
C ARG A 43 -4.65 -17.96 -4.27
N LYS A 44 -5.07 -18.40 -5.46
CA LYS A 44 -4.40 -19.47 -6.21
C LYS A 44 -3.02 -19.02 -6.73
N ASN A 45 -2.95 -17.83 -7.32
CA ASN A 45 -1.76 -17.37 -8.02
C ASN A 45 -0.67 -16.96 -7.01
N LEU A 46 -1.01 -16.20 -5.98
CA LEU A 46 -0.04 -15.79 -4.96
C LEU A 46 0.40 -16.93 -4.03
N SER A 47 -0.37 -18.01 -3.91
CA SER A 47 0.13 -19.21 -3.21
C SER A 47 1.22 -19.94 -3.99
N ASN A 48 1.29 -19.74 -5.31
CA ASN A 48 2.22 -20.42 -6.21
C ASN A 48 3.49 -19.60 -6.50
N THR A 49 3.48 -18.29 -6.26
CA THR A 49 4.63 -17.40 -6.57
C THR A 49 5.82 -17.62 -5.66
N GLY A 50 5.67 -18.35 -4.55
CA GLY A 50 6.80 -18.66 -3.66
C GLY A 50 7.41 -17.42 -2.99
N GLU A 51 6.75 -16.25 -3.04
CA GLU A 51 7.02 -15.11 -2.18
C GLU A 51 6.67 -15.51 -0.74
N SER A 52 7.55 -16.32 -0.15
CA SER A 52 7.46 -16.66 1.25
C SER A 52 7.75 -15.38 2.01
N VAL A 53 6.70 -14.75 2.57
CA VAL A 53 6.89 -13.99 3.81
C VAL A 53 7.76 -14.90 4.68
N PRO A 54 8.96 -14.47 5.13
CA PRO A 54 9.84 -15.34 5.88
C PRO A 54 9.00 -15.97 7.00
N GLU A 55 8.82 -17.30 6.94
CA GLU A 55 7.89 -18.00 7.82
C GLU A 55 8.50 -18.14 9.22
N ARG A 56 8.91 -17.02 9.82
CA ARG A 56 9.29 -16.95 11.23
C ARG A 56 8.01 -16.98 12.04
N LYS A 57 7.58 -18.20 12.32
CA LYS A 57 6.41 -18.47 13.14
C LYS A 57 6.83 -18.46 14.61
N HIS A 58 5.99 -17.82 15.41
CA HIS A 58 6.15 -17.72 16.84
C HIS A 58 5.08 -18.55 17.54
N GLU A 59 5.49 -19.22 18.62
CA GLU A 59 4.55 -19.97 19.44
C GLU A 59 3.73 -18.99 20.29
N LEU A 60 2.41 -19.08 20.13
CA LEU A 60 1.41 -18.35 20.91
C LEU A 60 0.38 -19.32 21.49
N THR A 61 -0.10 -19.01 22.69
CA THR A 61 -1.28 -19.68 23.29
C THR A 61 -2.49 -18.78 23.13
N CYS A 62 -3.56 -19.31 22.54
CA CYS A 62 -4.86 -18.65 22.52
C CYS A 62 -5.48 -18.73 23.91
N THR A 63 -5.78 -17.61 24.55
CA THR A 63 -6.37 -17.63 25.90
C THR A 63 -7.83 -18.05 25.89
N ALA A 64 -8.54 -17.91 24.77
CA ALA A 64 -9.95 -18.28 24.66
C ALA A 64 -10.18 -19.81 24.69
N CYS A 65 -9.24 -20.60 24.15
CA CYS A 65 -9.36 -22.08 24.13
C CYS A 65 -8.18 -22.82 24.77
N GLY A 66 -7.17 -22.10 25.26
CA GLY A 66 -5.95 -22.65 25.86
C GLY A 66 -5.02 -23.40 24.90
N LYS A 67 -5.32 -23.43 23.59
CA LYS A 67 -4.50 -24.16 22.61
C LYS A 67 -3.32 -23.33 22.10
N ARG A 68 -2.20 -24.01 21.91
CA ARG A 68 -0.96 -23.46 21.33
C ARG A 68 -0.96 -23.55 19.82
N GLY A 69 -0.33 -22.59 19.16
CA GLY A 69 -0.13 -22.59 17.72
C GLY A 69 1.06 -21.74 17.30
N GLN A 70 1.48 -21.92 16.05
CA GLN A 70 2.62 -21.25 15.44
C GLN A 70 2.13 -20.20 14.44
N TYR A 71 2.34 -18.91 14.72
CA TYR A 71 1.76 -17.79 13.97
C TYR A 71 2.82 -16.81 13.48
N ASN A 72 2.59 -16.21 12.32
CA ASN A 72 3.46 -15.17 11.80
C ASN A 72 3.03 -13.81 12.38
N LEU A 73 3.94 -13.13 13.07
CA LEU A 73 3.67 -11.84 13.70
C LEU A 73 3.74 -10.65 12.72
N GLY A 74 4.26 -10.88 11.50
CA GLY A 74 4.56 -9.82 10.55
C GLY A 74 5.61 -8.85 11.12
N THR A 75 5.55 -7.59 10.69
CA THR A 75 6.34 -6.51 11.27
C THR A 75 5.91 -6.26 12.71
N ILE A 76 6.89 -6.21 13.60
CA ILE A 76 6.76 -5.86 15.02
C ILE A 76 7.01 -4.36 15.14
N VAL A 77 6.01 -3.65 15.63
CA VAL A 77 6.08 -2.20 15.85
C VAL A 77 6.21 -1.93 17.33
N VAL A 78 7.26 -1.21 17.73
CA VAL A 78 7.58 -0.95 19.14
C VAL A 78 7.33 0.51 19.49
N ASP A 79 6.41 0.71 20.42
CA ASP A 79 6.13 2.00 21.04
C ASP A 79 7.19 2.27 22.11
N MET A 80 8.26 2.96 21.71
CA MET A 80 9.40 3.27 22.59
C MET A 80 9.01 4.12 23.80
N GLU A 81 7.96 4.94 23.70
CA GLU A 81 7.48 5.73 24.84
C GLU A 81 6.87 4.83 25.92
N LYS A 82 6.17 3.77 25.53
CA LYS A 82 5.65 2.76 26.47
C LYS A 82 6.76 1.84 26.96
N PHE A 83 7.69 1.48 26.08
CA PHE A 83 8.79 0.57 26.40
C PHE A 83 9.71 1.11 27.50
N LEU A 84 9.99 2.42 27.50
CA LEU A 84 10.92 3.05 28.44
C LEU A 84 10.31 3.44 29.79
N LYS A 85 9.01 3.17 30.04
CA LYS A 85 8.35 3.51 31.32
C LYS A 85 8.89 2.62 32.45
N ARG A 86 9.64 3.24 33.36
CA ARG A 86 10.46 2.59 34.41
C ARG A 86 9.72 1.85 35.54
N ASN A 87 8.40 1.96 35.65
CA ASN A 87 7.64 1.47 36.81
C ASN A 87 6.91 0.13 36.59
N ASP A 88 7.02 -0.47 35.41
CA ASP A 88 6.39 -1.76 35.10
C ASP A 88 7.43 -2.89 35.19
N SER A 89 7.02 -4.07 35.66
CA SER A 89 7.84 -5.28 35.52
C SER A 89 8.13 -5.55 34.04
N PHE A 90 9.28 -6.13 33.73
CA PHE A 90 9.72 -6.35 32.35
C PHE A 90 8.68 -7.08 31.48
N ASP A 91 8.00 -8.09 32.03
CA ASP A 91 6.90 -8.80 31.36
C ASP A 91 5.63 -7.93 31.17
N SER A 92 5.38 -6.97 32.06
CA SER A 92 4.27 -5.99 31.94
C SER A 92 4.55 -4.98 30.82
N VAL A 93 5.80 -4.56 30.65
CA VAL A 93 6.22 -3.62 29.60
C VAL A 93 5.95 -4.20 28.21
N TRP A 94 6.43 -5.42 27.95
CA TRP A 94 6.22 -6.08 26.66
C TRP A 94 4.77 -6.31 26.33
N ASN A 95 3.93 -6.60 27.33
CA ASN A 95 2.52 -6.78 27.06
C ASN A 95 1.81 -5.51 26.55
N LYS A 96 2.40 -4.33 26.75
CA LYS A 96 1.81 -3.02 26.39
C LYS A 96 2.55 -2.28 25.26
N ALA A 97 3.82 -2.62 25.02
CA ALA A 97 4.74 -1.79 24.23
C ALA A 97 4.90 -2.20 22.76
N PHE A 98 4.39 -3.34 22.32
CA PHE A 98 4.48 -3.74 20.90
C PHE A 98 3.14 -3.97 20.24
N GLN A 99 3.16 -3.91 18.92
CA GLN A 99 2.06 -4.21 18.01
C GLN A 99 2.57 -5.09 16.88
N CYS A 100 1.70 -5.90 16.29
CA CYS A 100 2.02 -6.83 15.22
C CYS A 100 1.10 -6.59 14.04
N THR A 101 1.70 -6.50 12.85
CA THR A 101 0.95 -6.33 11.59
C THR A 101 0.44 -7.65 11.03
N GLY A 102 1.09 -8.78 11.36
CA GLY A 102 0.69 -10.10 10.88
C GLY A 102 -0.74 -10.44 11.27
N TYR A 103 -1.54 -10.82 10.27
CA TYR A 103 -2.92 -11.20 10.50
C TYR A 103 -3.04 -12.70 10.76
N PHE A 104 -3.64 -13.05 11.90
CA PHE A 104 -3.99 -14.42 12.23
C PHE A 104 -5.11 -14.48 13.27
N ARG A 105 -5.88 -15.57 13.19
CA ARG A 105 -6.89 -15.97 14.18
C ARG A 105 -6.55 -17.36 14.72
N CYS A 106 -7.13 -17.72 15.87
CA CYS A 106 -6.86 -19.03 16.47
C CYS A 106 -7.26 -20.18 15.54
N ARG A 107 -6.31 -21.09 15.25
CA ARG A 107 -6.56 -22.27 14.41
C ARG A 107 -7.60 -23.25 14.96
N HIS A 108 -7.97 -23.10 16.23
CA HIS A 108 -8.90 -23.99 16.93
C HIS A 108 -10.28 -23.38 17.11
N CYS A 109 -10.38 -22.17 17.66
CA CYS A 109 -11.64 -21.50 17.95
C CYS A 109 -11.88 -20.22 17.12
N ASN A 110 -10.96 -19.87 16.22
CA ASN A 110 -11.03 -18.67 15.37
C ASN A 110 -11.20 -17.35 16.14
N SER A 111 -10.84 -17.29 17.42
CA SER A 111 -10.88 -16.07 18.21
C SER A 111 -9.78 -15.08 17.79
N ALA A 112 -10.05 -13.80 17.95
CA ALA A 112 -9.06 -12.72 17.90
C ALA A 112 -8.61 -12.28 19.30
N GLY A 113 -7.43 -11.65 19.38
CA GLY A 113 -7.17 -10.61 20.37
C GLY A 113 -6.70 -10.96 21.77
N ASN A 114 -6.60 -12.23 22.17
CA ASN A 114 -5.94 -12.57 23.44
C ASN A 114 -4.97 -13.72 23.25
N TRP A 115 -3.71 -13.33 23.07
CA TRP A 115 -2.58 -14.21 22.81
C TRP A 115 -1.55 -14.09 23.91
N GLN A 116 -1.20 -15.23 24.50
CA GLN A 116 -0.07 -15.32 25.41
C GLN A 116 1.17 -15.75 24.62
N LEU A 117 2.22 -14.94 24.69
CA LEU A 117 3.52 -15.28 24.11
C LEU A 117 4.19 -16.40 24.90
N SER A 118 4.85 -17.34 24.21
CA SER A 118 5.76 -18.27 24.89
C SER A 118 7.00 -17.53 25.41
N LYS A 119 7.68 -18.10 26.42
CA LYS A 119 8.96 -17.55 26.93
C LYS A 119 10.02 -17.42 25.83
N GLN A 120 10.03 -18.37 24.89
CA GLN A 120 10.95 -18.34 23.75
C GLN A 120 10.63 -17.21 22.78
N THR A 121 9.34 -16.97 22.50
CA THR A 121 8.91 -15.84 21.67
C THR A 121 9.26 -14.51 22.34
N LEU A 122 9.02 -14.38 23.66
CA LEU A 122 9.43 -13.18 24.42
C LEU A 122 10.95 -12.96 24.34
N LEU A 123 11.76 -14.01 24.55
CA LEU A 123 13.21 -13.91 24.46
C LEU A 123 13.67 -13.48 23.05
N PHE A 124 13.04 -14.03 22.01
CA PHE A 124 13.31 -13.61 20.63
C PHE A 124 13.02 -12.12 20.44
N LEU A 125 11.82 -11.65 20.79
CA LEU A 125 11.44 -10.24 20.65
C LEU A 125 12.40 -9.31 21.38
N ASN A 126 12.84 -9.69 22.58
CA ASN A 126 13.83 -8.97 23.37
C ASN A 126 15.15 -8.78 22.62
N ILE A 127 15.71 -9.89 22.11
CA ILE A 127 16.98 -9.86 21.40
C ILE A 127 16.86 -8.99 20.16
N THR A 128 15.81 -9.21 19.36
CA THR A 128 15.60 -8.48 18.09
C THR A 128 15.51 -6.97 18.31
N VAL A 129 14.73 -6.51 19.29
CA VAL A 129 14.58 -5.08 19.57
C VAL A 129 15.85 -4.47 20.17
N MET A 130 16.54 -5.18 21.08
CA MET A 130 17.79 -4.70 21.66
C MET A 130 18.90 -4.62 20.61
N THR A 131 19.01 -5.61 19.72
CA THR A 131 19.95 -5.58 18.60
C THR A 131 19.65 -4.42 17.67
N HIS A 132 18.38 -4.18 17.32
CA HIS A 132 17.99 -3.03 16.51
C HIS A 132 18.39 -1.70 17.16
N ALA A 133 18.12 -1.54 18.46
CA ALA A 133 18.46 -0.34 19.22
C ALA A 133 19.98 -0.10 19.34
N MET A 134 20.77 -1.16 19.51
CA MET A 134 22.23 -1.06 19.70
C MET A 134 22.99 -0.86 18.38
N THR A 135 22.55 -1.52 17.31
CA THR A 135 23.30 -1.55 16.04
C THR A 135 22.82 -0.50 15.05
N GLY A 136 21.62 0.04 15.24
CA GLY A 136 20.96 0.90 14.24
C GLY A 136 20.67 0.18 12.93
N MET A 137 20.87 -1.15 12.85
CA MET A 137 20.55 -1.94 11.68
C MET A 137 19.05 -1.97 11.50
N LYS A 138 18.56 -1.40 10.39
CA LYS A 138 17.19 -1.62 9.94
C LYS A 138 17.04 -3.12 9.66
N GLN A 139 16.39 -3.83 10.57
CA GLN A 139 15.86 -5.15 10.29
C GLN A 139 14.44 -4.94 9.79
N ASP A 140 14.08 -5.57 8.68
CA ASP A 140 12.74 -5.44 8.06
C ASP A 140 11.59 -5.86 9.01
N GLU A 141 11.91 -6.53 10.11
CA GLU A 141 10.96 -7.08 11.08
C GLU A 141 10.61 -6.14 12.23
N VAL A 142 11.43 -5.13 12.55
CA VAL A 142 11.19 -4.23 13.69
C VAL A 142 11.16 -2.77 13.25
N VAL A 143 10.08 -2.10 13.59
CA VAL A 143 9.89 -0.67 13.35
C VAL A 143 9.63 0.03 14.67
N ILE A 144 10.37 1.12 14.93
CA ILE A 144 10.09 2.01 16.04
C ILE A 144 8.94 2.93 15.64
N GLY A 145 7.84 2.90 16.38
CA GLY A 145 6.66 3.71 16.09
C GLY A 145 5.39 3.20 16.73
N LYS A 146 4.24 3.62 16.19
CA LYS A 146 2.91 3.15 16.59
C LYS A 146 2.07 2.93 15.35
N THR A 147 1.32 1.84 15.33
CA THR A 147 0.24 1.60 14.38
C THR A 147 -1.08 1.98 15.03
N GLY A 148 -1.95 2.61 14.27
CA GLY A 148 -3.26 3.03 14.74
C GLY A 148 -4.30 2.89 13.64
N THR A 149 -5.54 2.68 14.05
CA THR A 149 -6.68 2.79 13.17
C THR A 149 -7.00 4.27 12.95
N TYR A 150 -7.84 4.52 11.96
CA TYR A 150 -8.22 5.87 11.54
C TYR A 150 -8.91 6.71 12.63
N ASP A 151 -9.50 6.06 13.65
CA ASP A 151 -10.14 6.69 14.81
C ASP A 151 -9.18 6.84 16.00
N GLY A 152 -7.88 6.70 15.78
CA GLY A 152 -6.84 6.90 16.79
C GLY A 152 -6.66 5.74 17.77
N LYS A 153 -7.42 4.65 17.62
CA LYS A 153 -7.24 3.46 18.46
C LYS A 153 -5.99 2.71 18.04
N THR A 154 -5.38 2.05 19.01
CA THR A 154 -4.18 1.22 18.80
C THR A 154 -4.51 -0.20 19.25
N PHE A 155 -4.13 -1.17 18.43
CA PHE A 155 -4.35 -2.58 18.71
C PHE A 155 -3.02 -3.30 18.71
N ARG A 156 -2.90 -4.32 19.56
CA ARG A 156 -1.69 -5.14 19.61
C ARG A 156 -1.68 -6.13 18.45
N TRP A 157 -2.83 -6.70 18.12
CA TRP A 157 -2.96 -7.70 17.07
C TRP A 157 -3.81 -7.17 15.92
N ALA A 158 -3.40 -7.43 14.68
CA ALA A 158 -4.19 -7.07 13.49
C ALA A 158 -5.62 -7.67 13.52
N SER A 159 -5.80 -8.86 14.10
CA SER A 159 -7.13 -9.46 14.25
C SER A 159 -8.03 -8.73 15.26
N GLU A 160 -7.50 -7.96 16.20
CA GLU A 160 -8.34 -7.06 17.04
C GLU A 160 -8.78 -5.83 16.26
N ALA A 161 -7.88 -5.25 15.48
CA ALA A 161 -8.20 -4.13 14.60
C ALA A 161 -9.24 -4.54 13.53
N GLU A 162 -9.17 -5.78 13.03
CA GLU A 162 -10.23 -6.37 12.20
C GLU A 162 -11.58 -6.38 12.93
N GLU A 163 -11.66 -6.91 14.16
CA GLU A 163 -12.92 -6.93 14.93
C GLU A 163 -13.48 -5.51 15.13
N HIS A 164 -12.61 -4.53 15.36
CA HIS A 164 -13.03 -3.13 15.49
C HIS A 164 -13.58 -2.56 14.17
N HIS A 165 -12.92 -2.80 13.04
CA HIS A 165 -13.43 -2.39 11.73
C HIS A 165 -14.73 -3.10 11.34
N LEU A 166 -14.85 -4.41 11.60
CA LEU A 166 -16.06 -5.16 11.29
C LEU A 166 -17.24 -4.71 12.15
N ARG A 167 -17.04 -4.34 13.42
CA ARG A 167 -18.11 -3.72 14.23
C ARG A 167 -18.57 -2.40 13.63
N LYS A 168 -17.63 -1.57 13.18
CA LYS A 168 -17.96 -0.30 12.51
C LYS A 168 -18.73 -0.51 11.20
N LEU A 169 -18.34 -1.51 10.42
CA LEU A 169 -19.07 -1.92 9.21
C LEU A 169 -20.41 -2.58 9.51
N ASN A 170 -20.59 -3.19 10.69
CA ASN A 170 -21.90 -3.70 11.10
C ASN A 170 -22.87 -2.56 11.46
N GLU A 171 -22.34 -1.41 11.89
CA GLU A 171 -23.13 -0.17 12.12
C GLU A 171 -23.43 0.56 10.79
N ASP A 172 -22.45 0.62 9.89
CA ASP A 172 -22.54 1.29 8.58
C ASP A 172 -21.89 0.41 7.49
N PRO A 173 -22.66 -0.56 6.92
CA PRO A 173 -22.14 -1.52 5.94
C PRO A 173 -21.69 -0.90 4.63
N ASP A 174 -22.21 0.28 4.30
CA ASP A 174 -21.95 0.96 3.02
C ASP A 174 -20.73 1.89 3.09
N ASN A 175 -20.00 1.89 4.22
CA ASN A 175 -18.84 2.75 4.41
C ASN A 175 -17.61 2.27 3.62
N ALA A 176 -17.52 2.69 2.35
CA ALA A 176 -16.44 2.33 1.44
C ALA A 176 -15.04 2.61 2.01
N TRP A 177 -14.89 3.66 2.80
CA TRP A 177 -13.61 4.02 3.39
C TRP A 177 -13.18 3.06 4.51
N ILE A 178 -14.10 2.59 5.35
CA ILE A 178 -13.77 1.58 6.37
C ILE A 178 -13.43 0.25 5.70
N TRP A 179 -14.15 -0.13 4.63
CA TRP A 179 -13.78 -1.27 3.80
C TRP A 179 -12.35 -1.15 3.24
N ASN A 180 -11.95 0.03 2.76
CA ASN A 180 -10.58 0.29 2.34
C ASN A 180 -9.57 0.10 3.48
N ARG A 181 -9.86 0.63 4.68
CA ARG A 181 -8.97 0.46 5.85
C ARG A 181 -8.85 -1.01 6.26
N LEU A 182 -9.94 -1.77 6.18
CA LEU A 182 -9.94 -3.20 6.43
C LEU A 182 -9.11 -3.96 5.37
N GLY A 183 -9.22 -3.62 4.10
CA GLY A 183 -8.40 -4.18 3.03
C GLY A 183 -6.89 -3.94 3.25
N ASN A 184 -6.53 -2.71 3.63
CA ASN A 184 -5.15 -2.36 3.97
C ASN A 184 -4.61 -3.14 5.17
N LEU A 185 -5.44 -3.34 6.20
CA LEU A 185 -5.10 -4.17 7.36
C LEU A 185 -4.79 -5.61 6.94
N TYR A 186 -5.62 -6.21 6.09
CA TYR A 186 -5.37 -7.57 5.60
C TYR A 186 -4.14 -7.66 4.70
N LEU A 187 -3.92 -6.67 3.83
CA LEU A 187 -2.77 -6.64 2.94
C LEU A 187 -1.46 -6.57 3.76
N ASN A 188 -1.39 -5.65 4.72
CA ASN A 188 -0.26 -5.53 5.65
C ASN A 188 -0.08 -6.79 6.50
N GLY A 189 -1.19 -7.48 6.81
CA GLY A 189 -1.18 -8.74 7.55
C GLY A 189 -0.86 -9.97 6.70
N GLY A 190 -0.49 -9.83 5.43
CA GLY A 190 -0.11 -10.94 4.56
C GLY A 190 -1.29 -11.79 4.09
N ARG A 191 -2.51 -11.23 4.07
CA ARG A 191 -3.75 -11.89 3.62
C ARG A 191 -4.34 -11.18 2.40
N PRO A 192 -3.69 -11.29 1.23
CA PRO A 192 -4.16 -10.63 0.01
C PRO A 192 -5.54 -11.16 -0.45
N ASP A 193 -5.89 -12.39 -0.10
CA ASP A 193 -7.23 -12.95 -0.36
C ASP A 193 -8.34 -12.17 0.37
N LEU A 194 -8.14 -11.90 1.67
CA LEU A 194 -9.07 -11.08 2.46
C LEU A 194 -9.04 -9.61 2.05
N ALA A 195 -7.84 -9.09 1.71
CA ALA A 195 -7.68 -7.71 1.25
C ALA A 195 -8.50 -7.44 -0.01
N VAL A 196 -8.44 -8.34 -0.99
CA VAL A 196 -9.21 -8.25 -2.24
C VAL A 196 -10.71 -8.19 -1.96
N ALA A 197 -11.23 -9.09 -1.12
CA ALA A 197 -12.66 -9.10 -0.79
C ALA A 197 -13.11 -7.75 -0.18
N ALA A 198 -12.30 -7.19 0.73
CA ALA A 198 -12.60 -5.90 1.35
C ALA A 198 -12.49 -4.73 0.37
N PHE A 199 -11.49 -4.72 -0.54
CA PHE A 199 -11.38 -3.69 -1.57
C PHE A 199 -12.50 -3.77 -2.62
N GLU A 200 -12.96 -4.97 -2.97
CA GLU A 200 -14.10 -5.15 -3.87
C GLU A 200 -15.39 -4.59 -3.26
N GLU A 201 -15.64 -4.83 -1.96
CA GLU A 201 -16.79 -4.21 -1.27
C GLU A 201 -16.63 -2.69 -1.15
N SER A 202 -15.42 -2.20 -0.87
CA SER A 202 -15.13 -0.76 -0.89
C SER A 202 -15.54 -0.11 -2.22
N ILE A 203 -15.13 -0.70 -3.34
CA ILE A 203 -15.43 -0.21 -4.71
C ILE A 203 -16.91 -0.36 -5.05
N LYS A 204 -17.57 -1.41 -4.56
CA LYS A 204 -19.01 -1.63 -4.75
C LYS A 204 -19.85 -0.53 -4.08
N HIS A 205 -19.44 -0.07 -2.91
CA HIS A 205 -20.14 1.00 -2.19
C HIS A 205 -19.74 2.40 -2.65
N ASP A 206 -18.49 2.61 -3.04
CA ASP A 206 -18.03 3.83 -3.72
C ASP A 206 -17.14 3.48 -4.92
N PRO A 207 -17.70 3.50 -6.16
CA PRO A 207 -16.94 3.26 -7.37
C PRO A 207 -15.82 4.30 -7.62
N GLY A 208 -15.84 5.42 -6.90
CA GLY A 208 -14.83 6.46 -6.92
C GLY A 208 -13.68 6.27 -5.91
N GLN A 209 -13.76 5.25 -5.03
CA GLN A 209 -12.80 5.05 -3.95
C GLN A 209 -11.42 4.65 -4.48
N MET A 210 -10.59 5.67 -4.67
CA MET A 210 -9.34 5.59 -5.43
C MET A 210 -8.32 4.64 -4.83
N GLU A 211 -8.05 4.73 -3.53
CA GLU A 211 -7.06 3.92 -2.84
C GLU A 211 -7.42 2.44 -2.93
N SER A 212 -8.71 2.09 -2.94
CA SER A 212 -9.14 0.70 -3.13
C SER A 212 -8.87 0.21 -4.55
N HIS A 213 -9.11 1.04 -5.56
CA HIS A 213 -8.72 0.75 -6.93
C HIS A 213 -7.21 0.57 -7.07
N PHE A 214 -6.43 1.45 -6.45
CA PHE A 214 -4.97 1.40 -6.46
C PHE A 214 -4.44 0.12 -5.80
N SER A 215 -4.84 -0.16 -4.55
CA SER A 215 -4.40 -1.34 -3.81
C SER A 215 -4.86 -2.64 -4.46
N LEU A 216 -6.09 -2.70 -4.98
CA LEU A 216 -6.57 -3.87 -5.73
C LEU A 216 -5.75 -4.06 -7.01
N GLY A 217 -5.47 -2.98 -7.76
CA GLY A 217 -4.63 -3.01 -8.94
C GLY A 217 -3.24 -3.59 -8.67
N GLN A 218 -2.58 -3.15 -7.59
CA GLN A 218 -1.28 -3.70 -7.17
C GLN A 218 -1.35 -5.19 -6.82
N ILE A 219 -2.38 -5.63 -6.08
CA ILE A 219 -2.56 -7.05 -5.72
C ILE A 219 -2.79 -7.89 -6.98
N LEU A 220 -3.63 -7.42 -7.90
CA LEU A 220 -3.93 -8.11 -9.15
C LEU A 220 -2.69 -8.25 -10.03
N LEU A 221 -1.86 -7.21 -10.10
CA LEU A 221 -0.60 -7.25 -10.82
C LEU A 221 0.34 -8.31 -10.25
N LYS A 222 0.52 -8.34 -8.93
CA LYS A 222 1.32 -9.38 -8.24
C LYS A 222 0.75 -10.78 -8.48
N ALA A 223 -0.57 -10.90 -8.57
CA ALA A 223 -1.25 -12.15 -8.91
C ALA A 223 -1.18 -12.51 -10.40
N GLY A 224 -0.52 -11.70 -11.24
CA GLY A 224 -0.37 -11.91 -12.68
C GLY A 224 -1.62 -11.58 -13.51
N LEU A 225 -2.64 -10.97 -12.91
CA LEU A 225 -3.90 -10.59 -13.55
C LEU A 225 -3.76 -9.18 -14.16
N LYS A 226 -2.89 -9.06 -15.17
CA LYS A 226 -2.42 -7.76 -15.70
C LYS A 226 -3.54 -6.89 -16.27
N GLU A 227 -4.47 -7.47 -17.03
CA GLU A 227 -5.57 -6.72 -17.65
C GLU A 227 -6.52 -6.15 -16.59
N ALA A 228 -6.86 -6.97 -15.58
CA ALA A 228 -7.69 -6.52 -14.46
C ALA A 228 -6.96 -5.43 -13.65
N ALA A 229 -5.67 -5.63 -13.37
CA ALA A 229 -4.84 -4.64 -12.70
C ALA A 229 -4.85 -3.29 -13.43
N ALA A 230 -4.60 -3.30 -14.75
CA ALA A 230 -4.62 -2.10 -15.56
C ALA A 230 -5.99 -1.41 -15.57
N SER A 231 -7.09 -2.16 -15.61
CA SER A 231 -8.44 -1.59 -15.52
C SER A 231 -8.69 -0.87 -14.19
N HIS A 232 -8.22 -1.42 -13.06
CA HIS A 232 -8.36 -0.77 -11.76
C HIS A 232 -7.43 0.45 -11.62
N LEU A 233 -6.19 0.35 -12.08
CA LEU A 233 -5.22 1.46 -12.08
C LEU A 233 -5.67 2.61 -12.99
N ARG A 234 -6.28 2.31 -14.14
CA ARG A 234 -6.92 3.31 -15.01
C ARG A 234 -8.01 4.10 -14.28
N ARG A 235 -8.78 3.44 -13.40
CA ARG A 235 -9.81 4.12 -12.61
C ARG A 235 -9.21 5.13 -11.63
N VAL A 236 -8.01 4.88 -11.09
CA VAL A 236 -7.27 5.83 -10.23
C VAL A 236 -7.03 7.14 -10.96
N LEU A 237 -6.57 7.07 -12.22
CA LEU A 237 -6.34 8.26 -13.06
C LEU A 237 -7.64 9.02 -13.36
N ILE A 238 -8.75 8.31 -13.58
CA ILE A 238 -10.07 8.90 -13.86
C ILE A 238 -10.65 9.60 -12.63
N THR A 239 -10.49 9.04 -11.43
CA THR A 239 -11.12 9.59 -10.22
C THR A 239 -10.27 10.65 -9.53
N ALA A 240 -9.01 10.81 -9.93
CA ALA A 240 -8.01 11.75 -9.41
C ALA A 240 -8.50 13.17 -9.20
N TYR A 241 -9.15 13.76 -10.20
CA TYR A 241 -9.48 15.19 -10.20
C TYR A 241 -10.51 15.57 -9.12
N LYS A 242 -11.29 14.61 -8.61
CA LYS A 242 -12.34 14.83 -7.61
C LYS A 242 -12.01 14.21 -6.25
N TYR A 243 -10.84 13.59 -6.11
CA TYR A 243 -10.50 12.82 -4.93
C TYR A 243 -9.85 13.71 -3.86
N ASP A 244 -10.53 13.92 -2.74
CA ASP A 244 -10.17 14.90 -1.71
C ASP A 244 -9.66 14.29 -0.39
N ARG A 245 -9.65 12.96 -0.27
CA ARG A 245 -9.26 12.26 0.97
C ARG A 245 -7.75 12.10 1.16
N LEU A 246 -6.96 12.38 0.11
CA LEU A 246 -5.50 12.35 0.16
C LEU A 246 -4.92 13.75 0.15
N LYS A 247 -3.77 13.92 0.80
CA LYS A 247 -2.98 15.13 0.62
C LYS A 247 -2.52 15.21 -0.82
N ARG A 248 -2.32 16.43 -1.32
CA ARG A 248 -1.85 16.67 -2.69
C ARG A 248 -0.54 15.92 -3.00
N SER A 249 0.42 15.89 -2.06
CA SER A 249 1.67 15.12 -2.22
C SER A 249 1.39 13.64 -2.42
N ASP A 250 0.58 13.06 -1.54
CA ASP A 250 0.31 11.62 -1.49
C ASP A 250 -0.50 11.18 -2.72
N LEU A 251 -1.44 12.02 -3.17
CA LEU A 251 -2.17 11.82 -4.42
C LEU A 251 -1.24 11.87 -5.62
N ARG A 252 -0.31 12.84 -5.69
CA ARG A 252 0.66 12.92 -6.79
C ARG A 252 1.57 11.69 -6.82
N ASP A 253 2.04 11.24 -5.67
CA ASP A 253 2.92 10.08 -5.56
C ASP A 253 2.17 8.80 -5.98
N MET A 254 0.92 8.62 -5.53
CA MET A 254 0.07 7.50 -5.95
C MET A 254 -0.18 7.49 -7.46
N LEU A 255 -0.46 8.65 -8.05
CA LEU A 255 -0.67 8.77 -9.50
C LEU A 255 0.62 8.49 -10.28
N THR A 256 1.76 8.93 -9.75
CA THR A 256 3.07 8.66 -10.34
C THR A 256 3.35 7.16 -10.34
N GLU A 257 3.15 6.48 -9.20
CA GLU A 257 3.30 5.03 -9.11
C GLU A 257 2.32 4.30 -10.03
N THR A 258 1.07 4.77 -10.10
CA THR A 258 0.05 4.25 -11.01
C THR A 258 0.50 4.33 -12.48
N LEU A 259 1.06 5.46 -12.89
CA LEU A 259 1.54 5.67 -14.25
C LEU A 259 2.74 4.78 -14.59
N PHE A 260 3.73 4.66 -13.69
CA PHE A 260 4.84 3.71 -13.87
C PHE A 260 4.32 2.28 -14.02
N THR A 261 3.42 1.88 -13.12
CA THR A 261 2.85 0.53 -13.13
C THR A 261 2.08 0.24 -14.43
N LEU A 262 1.33 1.21 -14.94
CA LEU A 262 0.63 1.07 -16.23
C LEU A 262 1.60 0.99 -17.41
N LEU A 263 2.70 1.75 -17.40
CA LEU A 263 3.75 1.66 -18.42
C LEU A 263 4.42 0.28 -18.41
N ASP A 264 4.75 -0.25 -17.22
CA ASP A 264 5.34 -1.59 -17.07
C ASP A 264 4.40 -2.69 -17.60
N ILE A 265 3.09 -2.55 -17.37
CA ILE A 265 2.09 -3.47 -17.92
C ILE A 265 2.07 -3.40 -19.45
N LEU A 266 2.14 -2.19 -20.03
CA LEU A 266 2.14 -1.96 -21.48
C LEU A 266 3.37 -2.53 -22.18
N GLU A 267 4.57 -2.34 -21.62
CA GLU A 267 5.82 -2.87 -22.20
C GLU A 267 5.77 -4.41 -22.31
N GLY A 268 5.07 -5.07 -21.38
CA GLY A 268 4.89 -6.51 -21.37
C GLY A 268 3.78 -7.05 -22.29
N MET A 269 3.10 -6.23 -23.08
CA MET A 269 1.98 -6.64 -23.94
C MET A 269 2.30 -6.48 -25.43
N THR A 270 1.89 -7.47 -26.24
CA THR A 270 2.09 -7.45 -27.70
C THR A 270 1.10 -6.58 -28.45
N ASN A 271 -0.03 -6.22 -27.82
CA ASN A 271 -1.07 -5.37 -28.38
C ASN A 271 -1.19 -4.08 -27.55
N LEU A 272 -1.28 -2.93 -28.21
CA LEU A 272 -1.62 -1.65 -27.58
C LEU A 272 -3.05 -1.75 -27.03
N VAL A 273 -3.17 -1.93 -25.72
CA VAL A 273 -4.45 -1.82 -25.02
C VAL A 273 -4.58 -0.40 -24.47
N GLU A 274 -5.78 0.16 -24.61
CA GLU A 274 -6.10 1.53 -24.19
C GLU A 274 -6.23 1.63 -22.65
N PHE A 275 -5.10 1.60 -21.95
CA PHE A 275 -5.06 1.67 -20.48
C PHE A 275 -5.01 3.09 -19.93
N LEU A 276 -4.60 4.07 -20.74
CA LEU A 276 -4.72 5.46 -20.37
C LEU A 276 -6.18 5.92 -20.58
N PRO A 277 -6.74 6.68 -19.64
CA PRO A 277 -8.07 7.24 -19.81
C PRO A 277 -8.09 8.32 -20.90
N LYS A 278 -9.23 8.46 -21.58
CA LYS A 278 -9.47 9.51 -22.55
C LYS A 278 -9.82 10.82 -21.86
N ALA A 279 -9.64 11.94 -22.57
CA ALA A 279 -9.90 13.27 -22.04
C ALA A 279 -11.34 13.47 -21.56
N ASP A 280 -12.32 12.90 -22.27
CA ASP A 280 -13.75 12.91 -21.94
C ASP A 280 -14.09 12.09 -20.68
N GLU A 281 -13.32 11.04 -20.39
CA GLU A 281 -13.50 10.25 -19.17
C GLU A 281 -12.94 10.95 -17.92
N ILE A 282 -11.94 11.83 -18.09
CA ILE A 282 -11.28 12.55 -16.98
C ILE A 282 -12.05 13.83 -16.62
N LEU A 283 -12.69 14.50 -17.58
CA LEU A 283 -13.36 15.80 -17.39
C LEU A 283 -14.79 15.82 -17.97
N PRO A 284 -15.73 15.01 -17.44
CA PRO A 284 -17.10 14.99 -17.96
C PRO A 284 -17.80 16.35 -17.82
N ASP A 285 -17.60 17.04 -16.69
CA ASP A 285 -18.26 18.32 -16.39
C ASP A 285 -17.77 19.47 -17.30
N CYS A 286 -16.56 19.38 -17.85
CA CYS A 286 -16.01 20.38 -18.77
C CYS A 286 -16.64 20.31 -20.17
N LEU A 287 -17.30 19.20 -20.51
CA LEU A 287 -18.00 18.99 -21.78
C LEU A 287 -19.48 19.38 -21.69
N GLU A 288 -20.12 19.16 -20.53
CA GLU A 288 -21.55 19.46 -20.33
C GLU A 288 -21.84 20.95 -20.07
N SER A 289 -20.91 21.66 -19.45
CA SER A 289 -21.11 23.06 -19.04
C SER A 289 -20.78 24.07 -20.14
N GLY A 290 -21.22 23.83 -21.38
CA GLY A 290 -21.20 24.80 -22.50
C GLY A 290 -19.97 25.72 -22.49
N ALA A 291 -18.78 25.15 -22.27
CA ALA A 291 -17.59 25.92 -21.98
C ALA A 291 -17.30 26.78 -23.22
N PRO A 292 -17.16 28.11 -23.07
CA PRO A 292 -17.13 29.01 -24.21
C PRO A 292 -15.86 28.75 -24.99
N ASP A 293 -15.94 28.07 -26.13
CA ASP A 293 -14.94 27.99 -27.20
C ASP A 293 -13.47 27.93 -26.71
N LYS A 294 -13.25 27.25 -25.58
CA LYS A 294 -11.95 27.06 -24.96
C LYS A 294 -11.64 25.60 -25.19
N THR A 295 -11.16 25.30 -26.40
CA THR A 295 -10.14 24.27 -26.55
C THR A 295 -9.18 24.43 -25.38
N VAL A 296 -9.18 23.48 -24.44
CA VAL A 296 -8.12 23.40 -23.43
C VAL A 296 -6.87 23.05 -24.21
N THR A 297 -6.19 24.08 -24.72
CA THR A 297 -4.91 23.94 -25.39
C THR A 297 -3.91 23.62 -24.28
N LEU A 298 -3.74 22.34 -23.98
CA LEU A 298 -2.59 21.87 -23.22
C LEU A 298 -1.36 22.30 -24.03
N ASN A 299 -0.72 23.37 -23.59
CA ASN A 299 0.48 23.88 -24.22
C ASN A 299 1.61 22.93 -23.80
N PHE A 300 1.70 21.78 -24.47
CA PHE A 300 2.70 20.72 -24.23
C PHE A 300 4.15 21.15 -24.48
N ARG A 301 4.40 22.46 -24.68
CA ARG A 301 5.60 22.92 -25.35
C ARG A 301 6.88 22.49 -24.66
N GLU A 302 6.90 22.23 -23.35
CA GLU A 302 8.04 21.58 -22.68
C GLU A 302 7.61 20.79 -21.42
N ILE A 303 6.86 19.67 -21.56
CA ILE A 303 6.76 18.70 -20.44
C ILE A 303 7.97 17.76 -20.54
N ASP A 304 9.01 18.01 -19.73
CA ASP A 304 10.16 17.11 -19.57
C ASP A 304 9.77 15.93 -18.68
N ILE A 305 9.33 14.83 -19.31
CA ILE A 305 9.05 13.56 -18.61
C ILE A 305 10.34 12.78 -18.54
N ARG A 306 10.80 12.49 -17.33
CA ARG A 306 11.98 11.65 -17.13
C ARG A 306 11.57 10.34 -16.45
N LEU A 307 11.77 9.24 -17.16
CA LEU A 307 11.43 7.90 -16.66
C LEU A 307 12.55 7.31 -15.79
N ASP A 308 13.71 7.97 -15.69
CA ASP A 308 14.86 7.54 -14.89
C ASP A 308 14.66 7.77 -13.38
N LYS A 309 13.70 8.62 -13.00
CA LYS A 309 13.43 9.00 -11.62
C LYS A 309 11.93 9.07 -11.37
N PHE A 310 11.54 8.73 -10.14
CA PHE A 310 10.15 8.78 -9.71
C PHE A 310 9.54 10.18 -9.90
N GLU A 311 10.27 11.24 -9.50
CA GLU A 311 9.79 12.63 -9.60
C GLU A 311 9.68 13.14 -11.04
N GLY A 312 10.29 12.45 -12.01
CA GLY A 312 10.22 12.83 -13.41
C GLY A 312 8.84 12.62 -14.04
N MET A 313 7.95 11.87 -13.38
CA MET A 313 6.54 11.71 -13.79
C MET A 313 5.58 12.65 -13.08
N TYR A 314 6.03 13.46 -12.11
CA TYR A 314 5.19 14.43 -11.41
C TYR A 314 4.42 15.37 -12.33
N PRO A 315 5.02 15.93 -13.40
CA PRO A 315 4.28 16.78 -14.33
C PRO A 315 3.09 16.07 -14.96
N LEU A 316 3.24 14.77 -15.27
CA LEU A 316 2.17 13.96 -15.85
C LEU A 316 1.11 13.59 -14.81
N ALA A 317 1.52 13.21 -13.59
CA ALA A 317 0.61 12.93 -12.49
C ALA A 317 -0.25 14.15 -12.13
N GLU A 318 0.35 15.35 -12.09
CA GLU A 318 -0.34 16.60 -11.74
C GLU A 318 -1.42 17.00 -12.78
N LEU A 319 -1.32 16.53 -14.03
CA LEU A 319 -2.38 16.74 -15.04
C LEU A 319 -3.70 16.07 -14.65
N TYR A 320 -3.65 14.95 -13.92
CA TYR A 320 -4.85 14.23 -13.48
C TYR A 320 -5.49 14.83 -12.22
N MET A 321 -4.85 15.80 -11.54
CA MET A 321 -5.22 16.24 -10.18
C MET A 321 -6.13 17.48 -10.07
N ASN A 322 -6.84 17.88 -11.14
CA ASN A 322 -7.66 19.12 -11.22
C ASN A 322 -6.90 20.44 -10.99
N LEU A 323 -6.94 21.32 -12.00
CA LEU A 323 -6.02 22.43 -12.17
C LEU A 323 -6.60 23.77 -11.69
N ASN A 324 -6.51 24.05 -10.38
CA ASN A 324 -6.16 25.40 -9.92
C ASN A 324 -4.64 25.49 -9.72
N TYR A 325 -3.90 25.19 -10.79
CA TYR A 325 -2.44 25.23 -10.80
C TYR A 325 -1.96 26.68 -10.78
N LYS A 326 -1.70 27.22 -9.59
CA LYS A 326 -0.74 28.30 -9.40
C LYS A 326 0.50 27.70 -8.76
N LYS A 327 1.56 27.57 -9.57
CA LYS A 327 2.89 27.15 -9.10
C LYS A 327 3.29 28.01 -7.89
N PRO A 328 3.59 27.43 -6.71
CA PRO A 328 4.06 28.21 -5.56
C PRO A 328 5.39 28.90 -5.91
N ALA A 329 5.53 30.18 -5.56
CA ALA A 329 6.75 30.94 -5.82
C ALA A 329 8.00 30.34 -5.14
N SER A 330 7.82 29.48 -4.14
CA SER A 330 8.88 28.75 -3.44
C SER A 330 9.50 27.61 -4.27
N ASP A 331 8.78 27.06 -5.25
CA ASP A 331 9.22 25.90 -6.05
C ASP A 331 9.94 26.33 -7.34
N VAL A 332 10.23 27.63 -7.49
CA VAL A 332 10.99 28.19 -8.61
C VAL A 332 12.51 28.02 -8.40
N LYS A 333 12.96 27.63 -7.22
CA LYS A 333 14.38 27.41 -6.94
C LYS A 333 14.69 25.93 -6.79
N SER A 334 15.48 25.43 -7.74
CA SER A 334 16.19 24.15 -7.76
C SER A 334 15.42 22.95 -8.31
N ILE A 335 15.33 22.86 -9.64
CA ILE A 335 15.88 21.73 -10.42
C ILE A 335 16.45 22.39 -11.70
N TYR A 336 17.57 21.89 -12.24
CA TYR A 336 18.36 22.43 -13.38
C TYR A 336 19.39 23.53 -13.05
N PRO A 337 20.70 23.22 -13.12
CA PRO A 337 21.69 24.21 -13.50
C PRO A 337 21.36 24.69 -14.92
N GLN A 338 21.36 26.00 -15.14
CA GLN A 338 21.35 26.55 -16.49
C GLN A 338 22.57 25.98 -17.24
N GLN A 339 22.34 25.12 -18.22
CA GLN A 339 23.35 24.89 -19.25
C GLN A 339 23.49 26.20 -20.01
N GLN A 340 24.42 27.04 -19.58
CA GLN A 340 24.89 28.15 -20.40
C GLN A 340 25.68 27.55 -21.57
N ASN A 341 24.99 27.50 -22.70
CA ASN A 341 25.48 27.72 -24.06
C ASN A 341 26.87 27.19 -24.40
N SER A 342 26.86 26.20 -25.29
CA SER A 342 27.87 25.97 -26.32
C SER A 342 28.39 27.29 -26.92
N GLY A 343 29.69 27.55 -26.74
CA GLY A 343 30.38 28.70 -27.32
C GLY A 343 31.77 28.33 -27.83
N ARG A 344 31.83 27.94 -29.12
CA ARG A 344 33.00 27.96 -30.03
C ARG A 344 34.25 27.13 -29.65
N PHE A 345 34.28 25.89 -30.14
CA PHE A 345 35.54 25.28 -30.59
C PHE A 345 35.86 25.74 -32.01
N THR A 346 36.69 26.76 -32.16
CA THR A 346 37.36 27.05 -33.43
C THR A 346 38.66 26.26 -33.52
N GLN A 347 38.66 25.24 -34.37
CA GLN A 347 39.91 24.61 -34.83
C GLN A 347 40.74 25.62 -35.61
N LYS A 348 41.98 25.89 -35.16
CA LYS A 348 43.05 26.36 -36.06
C LYS A 348 44.33 25.55 -35.85
N LYS A 349 44.86 25.13 -36.99
CA LYS A 349 45.95 24.20 -37.24
C LYS A 349 47.32 24.69 -36.72
N LYS A 350 48.14 23.69 -36.32
CA LYS A 350 49.61 23.63 -36.17
C LYS A 350 50.45 24.81 -36.70
N LYS A 351 51.46 25.22 -35.93
CA LYS A 351 52.84 25.44 -36.41
C LYS A 351 53.87 25.24 -35.27
N LYS A 352 54.82 24.32 -35.51
CA LYS A 352 56.07 24.13 -34.76
C LYS A 352 56.99 25.35 -34.98
N ALA A 353 57.78 25.77 -33.97
CA ALA A 353 59.25 25.92 -34.06
C ALA A 353 59.91 26.70 -32.89
N LYS A 354 60.99 26.07 -32.38
CA LYS A 354 62.31 26.61 -31.97
C LYS A 354 62.48 27.51 -30.73
N LYS A 355 63.14 26.90 -29.73
CA LYS A 355 64.35 27.37 -28.99
C LYS A 355 64.79 28.83 -29.22
N LYS A 356 64.97 29.57 -28.12
CA LYS A 356 66.27 30.22 -27.78
C LYS A 356 66.36 30.69 -26.32
N ARG A 357 67.29 30.06 -25.61
CA ARG A 357 68.12 30.52 -24.48
C ARG A 357 68.53 32.00 -24.58
N LYS A 358 68.43 32.78 -23.49
CA LYS A 358 69.56 33.39 -22.73
C LYS A 358 69.15 34.59 -21.85
N LYS A 359 69.62 34.53 -20.59
CA LYS A 359 70.21 35.60 -19.74
C LYS A 359 69.36 36.84 -19.40
N ARG A 360 69.05 37.02 -18.12
CA ARG A 360 70.00 37.61 -17.15
C ARG A 360 69.72 37.07 -15.76
#